data_AF-D1BR90-F1
#
_entry.id   AF-D1BR90-F1
#
_cell.length_a   1.000
_cell.length_b   1.000
_cell.length_c   1.000
_cell.angle_alpha   90.00
_cell.angle_beta   90.00
_cell.angle_gamma   90.00
#
_symmetry.space_group_name_H-M   'P 1'
#
loop_
_entity.id
_entity.type
_entity.pdbx_description
1 polymer ?
#
loop_
_entity_poly.entity_id
_entity_poly.type
_entity_poly.pdbx_seq_one_letter_code
_entity_poly.pdbx_strand_id
1 'polypeptide(L)'
;MNDQRHGDETTTAAWRSDSLTPPTFPPGTGTASVPSAPPAQATGTAPPAATEGTAAFEPVAPPPSRPVRRRGAVAAVVVLTVLLLAALGLAGYLWYAADSWRADSDAWQSQARAQGESVAELQTQLDATTRELGAARDQLATATQRITQLADEKAQLGDANAASQQYLDYQRRVSEAAGVVAEALGRCTDGQAQLITYLRTPEQYDPDDLERFADEVDVLCRQATDANVQLQQELTQ
;
A
#
# COMPACT_ATOMS: atom_id res chain seq x y z
N MET A 1 41.50 14.53 31.48
CA MET A 1 41.46 13.49 32.52
C MET A 1 40.01 13.28 32.90
N ASN A 2 39.42 12.15 32.48
CA ASN A 2 38.17 11.53 32.97
C ASN A 2 36.86 12.35 32.95
N ASP A 3 35.65 11.80 32.82
CA ASP A 3 35.07 10.50 32.47
C ASP A 3 33.55 10.85 32.44
N GLN A 4 32.87 10.75 31.30
CA GLN A 4 31.99 9.63 30.93
C GLN A 4 30.63 9.58 31.66
N ARG A 5 29.60 9.27 30.86
CA ARG A 5 28.28 8.71 31.19
C ARG A 5 27.20 9.62 31.77
N HIS A 6 26.33 10.07 30.89
CA HIS A 6 24.87 9.91 30.96
C HIS A 6 24.41 9.87 29.49
N GLY A 7 23.75 8.87 28.95
CA GLY A 7 22.81 7.89 29.48
C GLY A 7 21.86 7.68 28.31
N ASP A 8 22.20 6.74 27.42
CA ASP A 8 21.43 6.44 26.23
C ASP A 8 20.04 5.93 26.65
N GLU A 9 19.02 6.78 26.49
CA GLU A 9 17.63 6.38 26.52
C GLU A 9 17.36 5.55 25.26
N THR A 10 17.65 4.26 25.35
CA THR A 10 17.17 3.24 24.41
C THR A 10 15.64 3.20 24.48
N THR A 11 14.98 4.08 23.73
CA THR A 11 13.57 3.95 23.41
C THR A 11 13.44 2.76 22.47
N THR A 12 13.24 1.59 23.06
CA THR A 12 12.84 0.38 22.35
C THR A 12 11.43 0.63 21.82
N ALA A 13 11.35 1.05 20.56
CA ALA A 13 10.10 1.10 19.82
C ALA A 13 9.58 -0.34 19.69
N ALA A 14 8.69 -0.71 20.61
CA ALA A 14 7.92 -1.92 20.54
C ALA A 14 7.04 -1.86 19.28
N TRP A 15 7.45 -2.57 18.23
CA TRP A 15 6.65 -2.83 17.06
C TRP A 15 5.40 -3.58 17.51
N ARG A 16 4.32 -2.84 17.73
CA ARG A 16 3.00 -3.39 18.02
C ARG A 16 2.51 -4.03 16.74
N SER A 17 2.65 -5.36 16.67
CA SER A 17 2.06 -6.20 15.64
C SER A 17 0.53 -6.20 15.83
N ASP A 18 -0.13 -5.10 15.46
CA ASP A 18 -1.58 -5.10 15.32
C ASP A 18 -1.91 -6.00 14.13
N SER A 19 -2.27 -7.24 14.47
CA SER A 19 -2.88 -8.21 13.59
C SER A 19 -4.18 -7.61 13.04
N LEU A 20 -4.09 -7.01 11.86
CA LEU A 20 -5.23 -6.60 11.04
C LEU A 20 -6.01 -7.86 10.64
N THR A 21 -6.98 -8.24 11.47
CA THR A 21 -8.05 -9.15 11.07
C THR A 21 -8.76 -8.56 9.86
N PRO A 22 -8.90 -9.30 8.74
CA PRO A 22 -9.64 -8.81 7.59
C PRO A 22 -11.12 -8.58 7.97
N PRO A 23 -11.78 -7.55 7.42
CA PRO A 23 -13.21 -7.37 7.63
C PRO A 23 -13.96 -8.58 7.07
N THR A 24 -14.73 -9.25 7.92
CA THR A 24 -15.68 -10.28 7.52
C THR A 24 -16.88 -9.59 6.88
N PHE A 25 -17.01 -9.70 5.56
CA PHE A 25 -18.21 -9.27 4.85
C PHE A 25 -19.34 -10.30 5.07
N PRO A 26 -20.54 -9.87 5.50
CA PRO A 26 -21.69 -10.77 5.56
C PRO A 26 -22.08 -11.22 4.14
N PRO A 27 -22.46 -12.49 3.93
CA PRO A 27 -22.98 -12.93 2.65
C PRO A 27 -24.28 -12.19 2.32
N GLY A 28 -24.33 -11.62 1.12
CA GLY A 28 -25.49 -10.90 0.61
C GLY A 28 -26.72 -11.77 0.57
N THR A 29 -27.76 -11.36 1.30
CA THR A 29 -29.13 -11.82 1.06
C THR A 29 -29.67 -11.07 -0.15
N GLY A 30 -29.37 -11.60 -1.33
CA GLY A 30 -30.18 -11.32 -2.51
C GLY A 30 -31.57 -11.90 -2.31
N THR A 31 -32.59 -11.04 -2.40
CA THR A 31 -33.90 -11.23 -3.05
C THR A 31 -34.78 -10.03 -2.69
N ALA A 32 -34.63 -8.92 -3.42
CA ALA A 32 -35.69 -7.92 -3.48
C ALA A 32 -36.65 -8.34 -4.60
N SER A 33 -37.70 -9.04 -4.20
CA SER A 33 -38.79 -9.50 -5.05
C SER A 33 -39.55 -8.30 -5.63
N VAL A 34 -39.57 -8.19 -6.96
CA VAL A 34 -40.44 -7.28 -7.71
C VAL A 34 -41.88 -7.80 -7.58
N PRO A 35 -42.85 -7.01 -7.08
CA PRO A 35 -44.25 -7.40 -7.22
C PRO A 35 -44.69 -7.22 -8.67
N SER A 36 -44.83 -8.34 -9.38
CA SER A 36 -45.54 -8.42 -10.66
C SER A 36 -47.03 -8.16 -10.45
N ALA A 37 -47.53 -7.09 -11.05
CA ALA A 37 -48.96 -6.81 -11.12
C ALA A 37 -49.66 -7.79 -12.11
N PRO A 38 -50.87 -8.27 -11.81
CA PRO A 38 -51.60 -9.20 -12.68
C PRO A 38 -52.19 -8.51 -13.92
N PRO A 39 -52.41 -9.24 -15.03
CA PRO A 39 -53.01 -8.69 -16.25
C PRO A 39 -54.51 -8.43 -16.07
N ALA A 40 -54.95 -7.25 -16.48
CA ALA A 40 -56.37 -6.89 -16.58
C ALA A 40 -57.04 -7.77 -17.64
N GLN A 41 -58.01 -8.57 -17.21
CA GLN A 41 -58.85 -9.38 -18.06
C GLN A 41 -59.76 -8.49 -18.91
N ALA A 42 -59.75 -8.73 -20.21
CA ALA A 42 -60.75 -8.25 -21.14
C ALA A 42 -62.07 -8.97 -20.88
N THR A 43 -63.14 -8.23 -20.60
CA THR A 43 -64.51 -8.71 -20.77
C THR A 43 -65.21 -7.82 -21.78
N GLY A 44 -65.19 -8.27 -23.03
CA GLY A 44 -66.21 -7.91 -23.99
C GLY A 44 -67.54 -8.55 -23.57
N THR A 45 -68.61 -7.79 -23.65
CA THR A 45 -69.96 -8.36 -23.65
C THR A 45 -70.80 -7.52 -24.60
N ALA A 46 -70.91 -8.03 -25.83
CA ALA A 46 -71.92 -7.64 -26.79
C ALA A 46 -73.24 -8.38 -26.44
N PRO A 47 -74.41 -7.74 -26.56
CA PRO A 47 -75.68 -8.46 -26.61
C PRO A 47 -76.10 -8.76 -28.06
N PRO A 48 -76.59 -9.97 -28.36
CA PRO A 48 -77.09 -10.32 -29.69
C PRO A 48 -78.55 -9.88 -29.91
N ALA A 49 -78.89 -9.77 -31.19
CA ALA A 49 -80.20 -9.42 -31.70
C ALA A 49 -81.17 -10.61 -31.76
N ALA A 50 -82.45 -10.25 -31.70
CA ALA A 50 -83.63 -10.82 -32.35
C ALA A 50 -84.19 -12.18 -31.87
N THR A 51 -85.47 -12.16 -31.44
CA THR A 51 -86.49 -13.04 -32.04
C THR A 51 -87.85 -12.35 -32.02
N GLU A 52 -88.46 -12.31 -33.20
CA GLU A 52 -89.83 -11.86 -33.48
C GLU A 52 -90.86 -12.87 -32.97
N GLY A 53 -92.02 -12.38 -32.56
CA GLY A 53 -93.19 -13.17 -32.18
C GLY A 53 -94.47 -12.35 -32.40
N THR A 54 -95.00 -12.44 -33.61
CA THR A 54 -96.23 -11.79 -34.10
C THR A 54 -97.49 -12.51 -33.61
N ALA A 55 -98.45 -11.76 -33.06
CA ALA A 55 -99.93 -11.91 -33.12
C ALA A 55 -100.55 -11.08 -31.97
N ALA A 56 -101.64 -10.32 -32.08
CA ALA A 56 -102.57 -9.97 -33.14
C ALA A 56 -103.32 -8.69 -32.66
N PHE A 57 -103.88 -7.94 -33.61
CA PHE A 57 -104.83 -6.82 -33.46
C PHE A 57 -106.01 -7.16 -32.51
N GLU A 58 -106.71 -6.25 -31.82
CA GLU A 58 -107.55 -5.15 -32.34
C GLU A 58 -108.13 -4.30 -31.14
N PRO A 59 -109.03 -3.30 -31.28
CA PRO A 59 -108.78 -1.89 -31.00
C PRO A 59 -109.59 -1.29 -29.82
N VAL A 60 -109.51 0.05 -29.69
CA VAL A 60 -110.56 1.01 -29.27
C VAL A 60 -110.32 1.83 -27.96
N ALA A 61 -110.18 3.14 -28.22
CA ALA A 61 -110.58 4.34 -27.48
C ALA A 61 -109.73 4.88 -26.27
N PRO A 62 -109.26 6.17 -26.35
CA PRO A 62 -108.85 6.99 -25.19
C PRO A 62 -110.10 7.60 -24.52
N PRO A 63 -110.12 8.17 -23.27
CA PRO A 63 -109.09 8.98 -22.57
C PRO A 63 -109.10 8.69 -21.01
N PRO A 64 -108.59 9.53 -20.06
CA PRO A 64 -107.85 10.78 -20.14
C PRO A 64 -106.46 10.77 -19.48
N SER A 65 -105.61 11.68 -19.99
CA SER A 65 -104.36 12.12 -19.40
C SER A 65 -104.56 12.64 -17.97
N ARG A 66 -104.12 11.84 -17.00
CA ARG A 66 -104.02 12.28 -15.60
C ARG A 66 -102.84 13.24 -15.46
N PRO A 67 -103.02 14.49 -15.02
CA PRO A 67 -101.92 15.41 -14.77
C PRO A 67 -101.26 15.03 -13.45
N VAL A 68 -100.20 14.21 -13.50
CA VAL A 68 -99.30 13.99 -12.34
C VAL A 68 -97.90 14.52 -12.65
N ARG A 69 -97.81 15.73 -13.24
CA ARG A 69 -96.58 16.19 -13.92
C ARG A 69 -95.90 17.41 -13.30
N ARG A 70 -95.97 17.57 -11.97
CA ARG A 70 -95.03 18.46 -11.27
C ARG A 70 -94.06 17.73 -10.35
N ARG A 71 -94.50 16.68 -9.63
CA ARG A 71 -93.63 15.96 -8.69
C ARG A 71 -92.59 15.05 -9.37
N GLY A 72 -92.93 14.40 -10.49
CA GLY A 72 -91.97 13.54 -11.23
C GLY A 72 -90.87 14.33 -11.96
N ALA A 73 -91.19 15.52 -12.48
CA ALA A 73 -90.19 16.40 -13.09
C ALA A 73 -89.21 16.97 -12.04
N VAL A 74 -89.72 17.35 -10.86
CA VAL A 74 -88.88 17.76 -9.72
C VAL A 74 -87.96 16.61 -9.29
N ALA A 75 -88.47 15.38 -9.19
CA ALA A 75 -87.65 14.21 -8.85
C ALA A 75 -86.52 13.95 -9.87
N ALA A 76 -86.81 14.04 -11.18
CA ALA A 76 -85.81 13.86 -12.22
C ALA A 76 -84.73 14.95 -12.19
N VAL A 77 -85.11 16.21 -11.97
CA VAL A 77 -84.15 17.31 -11.79
C VAL A 77 -83.28 17.08 -10.56
N VAL A 78 -83.86 16.68 -9.42
CA VAL A 78 -83.09 16.38 -8.20
C VAL A 78 -82.09 15.26 -8.45
N VAL A 79 -82.49 14.13 -9.06
CA VAL A 79 -81.58 13.03 -9.39
C VAL A 79 -80.46 13.48 -10.32
N LEU A 80 -80.79 14.26 -11.35
CA LEU A 80 -79.80 14.79 -12.29
C LEU A 80 -78.82 15.75 -11.61
N THR A 81 -79.30 16.61 -10.70
CA THR A 81 -78.42 17.49 -9.92
C THR A 81 -77.51 16.70 -8.98
N VAL A 82 -78.00 15.65 -8.32
CA VAL A 82 -77.19 14.78 -7.47
C VAL A 82 -76.13 14.06 -8.28
N LEU A 83 -76.48 13.50 -9.45
CA LEU A 83 -75.52 12.87 -10.36
C LEU A 83 -74.46 13.86 -10.85
N LEU A 84 -74.85 15.09 -11.19
CA LEU A 84 -73.92 16.13 -11.61
C LEU A 84 -72.93 16.47 -10.48
N LEU A 85 -73.42 16.64 -9.24
CA LEU A 85 -72.56 16.91 -8.09
C LEU A 85 -71.62 15.73 -7.80
N ALA A 86 -72.11 14.49 -7.91
CA ALA A 86 -71.29 13.29 -7.76
C ALA A 86 -70.18 13.21 -8.84
N ALA A 87 -70.51 13.53 -10.09
CA ALA A 87 -69.53 13.56 -11.19
C ALA A 87 -68.46 14.64 -10.98
N LEU A 88 -68.85 15.83 -10.51
CA LEU A 88 -67.90 16.90 -10.17
C LEU A 88 -67.00 16.52 -8.99
N GLY A 89 -67.55 15.88 -7.95
CA GLY A 89 -66.79 15.36 -6.82
C GLY A 89 -65.77 14.29 -7.24
N LEU A 90 -66.18 13.35 -8.09
CA LEU A 90 -65.28 12.32 -8.63
C LEU A 90 -64.19 12.92 -9.51
N ALA A 91 -64.52 13.88 -10.37
CA ALA A 91 -63.53 14.58 -11.20
C ALA A 91 -62.48 15.30 -10.34
N GLY A 92 -62.92 15.99 -9.26
CA GLY A 92 -62.01 16.62 -8.31
C GLY A 92 -61.12 15.63 -7.56
N TYR A 93 -61.68 14.51 -7.12
CA TYR A 93 -60.91 13.44 -6.47
C TYR A 93 -59.86 12.82 -7.40
N LEU A 94 -60.24 12.49 -8.63
CA LEU A 94 -59.31 11.94 -9.63
C LEU A 94 -58.21 12.94 -9.98
N TRP A 95 -58.53 14.23 -10.03
CA TRP A 95 -57.54 15.28 -10.23
C TRP A 95 -56.52 15.31 -9.10
N TYR A 96 -56.98 15.32 -7.84
CA TYR A 96 -56.11 15.30 -6.67
C TYR A 96 -55.23 14.04 -6.62
N ALA A 97 -55.83 12.87 -6.88
CA ALA A 97 -55.10 11.61 -6.96
C ALA A 97 -54.03 11.67 -8.07
N ALA A 98 -54.37 12.13 -9.27
CA ALA A 98 -53.42 12.27 -10.38
C ALA A 98 -52.26 13.22 -10.05
N ASP A 99 -52.52 14.30 -9.32
CA ASP A 99 -51.48 15.25 -8.88
C ASP A 99 -50.54 14.61 -7.85
N SER A 100 -51.09 13.92 -6.85
CA SER A 100 -50.28 13.20 -5.84
C SER A 100 -49.39 12.13 -6.47
N TRP A 101 -49.92 11.35 -7.44
CA TRP A 101 -49.14 10.35 -8.16
C TRP A 101 -48.00 10.95 -8.98
N ARG A 102 -48.18 12.15 -9.55
CA ARG A 102 -47.11 12.87 -10.27
C ARG A 102 -46.03 13.34 -9.30
N ALA A 103 -46.42 13.97 -8.20
CA ALA A 103 -45.49 14.44 -7.18
C ALA A 103 -44.64 13.30 -6.60
N ASP A 104 -45.27 12.16 -6.29
CA ASP A 104 -44.56 10.97 -5.81
C ASP A 104 -43.62 10.42 -6.88
N SER A 105 -44.05 10.36 -8.14
CA SER A 105 -43.20 9.88 -9.24
C SER A 105 -41.96 10.76 -9.44
N ASP A 106 -42.11 12.09 -9.35
CA ASP A 106 -41.00 13.04 -9.44
C ASP A 106 -40.06 12.92 -8.24
N ALA A 107 -40.60 12.71 -7.04
CA ALA A 107 -39.83 12.45 -5.83
C ALA A 107 -39.01 11.15 -5.95
N TRP A 108 -39.59 10.06 -6.45
CA TRP A 108 -38.87 8.80 -6.68
C TRP A 108 -37.78 8.95 -7.75
N GLN A 109 -38.08 9.64 -8.85
CA GLN A 109 -37.09 9.86 -9.90
C GLN A 109 -35.92 10.72 -9.41
N SER A 110 -36.18 11.78 -8.63
CA SER A 110 -35.11 12.62 -8.07
C SER A 110 -34.23 11.83 -7.09
N GLN A 111 -34.82 11.00 -6.22
CA GLN A 111 -34.06 10.14 -5.33
C GLN A 111 -33.23 9.10 -6.09
N ALA A 112 -33.79 8.47 -7.12
CA ALA A 112 -33.06 7.53 -7.95
C ALA A 112 -31.86 8.19 -8.65
N ARG A 113 -32.02 9.42 -9.17
CA ARG A 113 -30.92 10.20 -9.76
C ARG A 113 -29.86 10.55 -8.71
N ALA A 114 -30.26 11.04 -7.54
CA ALA A 114 -29.33 11.38 -6.46
C ALA A 114 -28.53 10.16 -5.96
N GLN A 115 -29.16 8.98 -5.88
CA GLN A 115 -28.45 7.73 -5.56
C GLN A 115 -27.50 7.32 -6.69
N GLY A 116 -27.91 7.47 -7.95
CA GLY A 116 -27.04 7.23 -9.11
C GLY A 116 -25.80 8.14 -9.12
N GLU A 117 -25.99 9.43 -8.85
CA GLU A 117 -24.89 10.41 -8.69
C GLU A 117 -23.97 10.02 -7.53
N SER A 118 -24.54 9.64 -6.39
CA SER A 118 -23.75 9.19 -5.23
C SER A 118 -22.91 7.95 -5.56
N VAL A 119 -23.47 6.98 -6.26
CA VAL A 119 -22.73 5.77 -6.68
C VAL A 119 -21.61 6.12 -7.66
N ALA A 120 -21.85 7.01 -8.63
CA ALA A 120 -20.83 7.45 -9.57
C ALA A 120 -19.68 8.21 -8.88
N GLU A 121 -20.01 9.04 -7.89
CA GLU A 121 -19.05 9.75 -7.05
C GLU A 121 -18.22 8.79 -6.22
N LEU A 122 -18.85 7.81 -5.54
CA LEU A 122 -18.15 6.78 -4.77
C LEU A 122 -17.22 5.94 -5.65
N GLN A 123 -17.64 5.59 -6.87
CA GLN A 123 -16.78 4.89 -7.83
C GLN A 123 -15.56 5.73 -8.21
N THR A 124 -15.75 7.04 -8.45
CA THR A 124 -14.65 7.97 -8.76
C THR A 124 -13.66 8.07 -7.59
N GLN A 125 -14.15 8.16 -6.36
CA GLN A 125 -13.31 8.18 -5.16
C GLN A 125 -12.57 6.85 -4.94
N LEU A 126 -13.22 5.71 -5.20
CA LEU A 126 -12.58 4.40 -5.13
C LEU A 126 -11.46 4.24 -6.16
N ASP A 127 -11.70 4.71 -7.39
CA ASP A 127 -10.69 4.76 -8.45
C ASP A 127 -9.50 5.65 -8.06
N ALA A 128 -9.77 6.83 -7.50
CA ALA A 128 -8.73 7.76 -7.05
C ALA A 128 -7.88 7.14 -5.93
N THR A 129 -8.51 6.63 -4.88
CA THR A 129 -7.82 5.98 -3.75
C THR A 129 -7.04 4.73 -4.17
N THR A 130 -7.55 3.97 -5.14
CA THR A 130 -6.83 2.83 -5.71
C THR A 130 -5.55 3.27 -6.44
N ARG A 131 -5.61 4.36 -7.22
CA ARG A 131 -4.43 4.94 -7.87
C ARG A 131 -3.42 5.47 -6.86
N GLU A 132 -3.88 6.14 -5.80
CA GLU A 132 -3.02 6.61 -4.70
C GLU A 132 -2.31 5.45 -4.00
N LEU A 133 -3.04 4.36 -3.71
CA LEU A 133 -2.46 3.16 -3.11
C LEU A 133 -1.42 2.51 -4.04
N GLY A 134 -1.69 2.47 -5.35
CA GLY A 134 -0.73 2.02 -6.35
C GLY A 134 0.56 2.86 -6.32
N ALA A 135 0.42 4.19 -6.39
CA ALA A 135 1.56 5.10 -6.34
C ALA A 135 2.36 4.97 -5.04
N ALA A 136 1.69 4.81 -3.89
CA ALA A 136 2.35 4.61 -2.60
C ALA A 136 3.15 3.29 -2.55
N ARG A 137 2.60 2.21 -3.14
CA ARG A 137 3.31 0.93 -3.25
C ARG A 137 4.54 1.03 -4.15
N ASP A 138 4.43 1.72 -5.28
CA ASP A 138 5.57 1.94 -6.19
C ASP A 138 6.68 2.78 -5.53
N GLN A 139 6.30 3.80 -4.75
CA GLN A 139 7.25 4.59 -3.95
C GLN A 139 7.94 3.72 -2.89
N LEU A 140 7.20 2.85 -2.19
CA LEU A 140 7.77 1.94 -1.21
C LEU A 140 8.74 0.93 -1.84
N ALA A 141 8.37 0.37 -3.00
CA ALA A 141 9.23 -0.55 -3.76
C ALA A 141 10.53 0.16 -4.18
N THR A 142 10.43 1.38 -4.72
CA THR A 142 11.58 2.19 -5.10
C THR A 142 12.47 2.54 -3.91
N ALA A 143 11.89 2.93 -2.78
CA ALA A 143 12.63 3.21 -1.55
C ALA A 143 13.36 1.96 -1.04
N THR A 144 12.70 0.81 -1.05
CA THR A 144 13.29 -0.47 -0.63
C THR A 144 14.44 -0.89 -1.55
N GLN A 145 14.29 -0.72 -2.87
CA GLN A 145 15.37 -0.97 -3.83
C GLN A 145 16.58 -0.07 -3.56
N ARG A 146 16.35 1.23 -3.32
CA ARG A 146 17.44 2.16 -2.97
C ARG A 146 18.13 1.77 -1.66
N ILE A 147 17.35 1.40 -0.63
CA ILE A 147 17.91 0.95 0.66
C ILE A 147 18.79 -0.29 0.45
N THR A 148 18.31 -1.26 -0.33
CA THR A 148 19.06 -2.48 -0.64
C THR A 148 20.35 -2.16 -1.40
N GLN A 149 20.27 -1.30 -2.42
CA GLN A 149 21.44 -0.85 -3.17
C GLN A 149 22.47 -0.15 -2.28
N LEU A 150 22.03 0.73 -1.38
CA LEU A 150 22.92 1.41 -0.43
C LEU A 150 23.54 0.42 0.58
N ALA A 151 22.80 -0.61 0.99
CA ALA A 151 23.32 -1.66 1.85
C ALA A 151 24.41 -2.49 1.15
N ASP A 152 24.18 -2.86 -0.12
CA ASP A 152 25.15 -3.59 -0.94
C ASP A 152 26.42 -2.74 -1.19
N GLU A 153 26.25 -1.45 -1.50
CA GLU A 153 27.37 -0.51 -1.66
C GLU A 153 28.17 -0.36 -0.36
N LYS A 154 27.50 -0.31 0.79
CA LYS A 154 28.16 -0.25 2.10
C LYS A 154 28.93 -1.54 2.41
N ALA A 155 28.41 -2.71 2.04
CA ALA A 155 29.11 -3.98 2.18
C ALA A 155 30.38 -3.99 1.31
N GLN A 156 30.27 -3.61 0.04
CA GLN A 156 31.42 -3.51 -0.87
C GLN A 156 32.49 -2.52 -0.38
N LEU A 157 32.08 -1.34 0.11
CA LEU A 157 33.01 -0.37 0.70
C LEU A 157 33.64 -0.89 1.99
N GLY A 158 32.91 -1.67 2.78
CA GLY A 158 33.42 -2.35 3.97
C GLY A 158 34.54 -3.32 3.62
N ASP A 159 34.31 -4.18 2.63
CA ASP A 159 35.30 -5.17 2.15
C ASP A 159 36.53 -4.48 1.54
N ALA A 160 36.33 -3.44 0.72
CA ALA A 160 37.41 -2.67 0.13
C ALA A 160 38.28 -1.96 1.18
N ASN A 161 37.66 -1.42 2.23
CA ASN A 161 38.36 -0.80 3.34
C ASN A 161 39.14 -1.84 4.16
N ALA A 162 38.55 -3.01 4.44
CA ALA A 162 39.24 -4.10 5.14
C ALA A 162 40.47 -4.59 4.36
N ALA A 163 40.36 -4.77 3.04
CA ALA A 163 41.48 -5.12 2.18
C ALA A 163 42.57 -4.03 2.18
N SER A 164 42.18 -2.76 2.13
CA SER A 164 43.12 -1.63 2.20
C SER A 164 43.88 -1.60 3.53
N GLN A 165 43.19 -1.87 4.65
CA GLN A 165 43.83 -1.97 5.96
C GLN A 165 44.82 -3.14 6.04
N GLN A 166 44.46 -4.31 5.51
CA GLN A 166 45.38 -5.46 5.43
C GLN A 166 46.64 -5.12 4.64
N TYR A 167 46.51 -4.42 3.51
CA TYR A 167 47.65 -4.01 2.69
C TYR A 167 48.57 -3.03 3.42
N LEU A 168 48.00 -2.08 4.17
CA LEU A 168 48.77 -1.14 4.99
C LEU A 168 49.45 -1.82 6.19
N ASP A 169 48.77 -2.76 6.85
CA ASP A 169 49.36 -3.52 7.96
C ASP A 169 50.53 -4.37 7.46
N TYR A 170 50.37 -5.05 6.32
CA TYR A 170 51.44 -5.80 5.66
C TYR A 170 52.64 -4.90 5.34
N GLN A 171 52.42 -3.73 4.72
CA GLN A 171 53.51 -2.78 4.43
C GLN A 171 54.23 -2.29 5.68
N ARG A 172 53.51 -2.06 6.79
CA ARG A 172 54.12 -1.67 8.07
C ARG A 172 55.03 -2.78 8.60
N ARG A 173 54.55 -4.02 8.65
CA ARG A 173 55.34 -5.17 9.11
C ARG A 173 56.59 -5.36 8.26
N VAL A 174 56.46 -5.27 6.94
CA VAL A 174 57.59 -5.39 6.02
C VAL A 174 58.59 -4.25 6.21
N SER A 175 58.11 -3.02 6.39
CA SER A 175 58.97 -1.84 6.60
C SER A 175 59.70 -1.88 7.95
N GLU A 176 59.02 -2.33 9.01
CA GLU A 176 59.59 -2.54 10.33
C GLU A 176 60.68 -3.62 10.30
N ALA A 177 60.39 -4.76 9.67
CA ALA A 177 61.37 -5.84 9.52
C ALA A 177 62.57 -5.42 8.65
N ALA A 178 62.35 -4.68 7.56
CA ALA A 178 63.43 -4.13 6.75
C ALA A 178 64.31 -3.15 7.55
N GLY A 179 63.71 -2.36 8.45
CA GLY A 179 64.43 -1.48 9.37
C GLY A 179 65.33 -2.26 10.33
N VAL A 180 64.80 -3.32 10.95
CA VAL A 180 65.59 -4.21 11.84
C VAL A 180 66.76 -4.84 11.10
N VAL A 181 66.54 -5.33 9.88
CA VAL A 181 67.60 -5.93 9.05
C VAL A 181 68.65 -4.89 8.67
N ALA A 182 68.26 -3.68 8.26
CA ALA A 182 69.19 -2.62 7.90
C ALA A 182 70.03 -2.16 9.10
N GLU A 183 69.43 -2.04 10.29
CA GLU A 183 70.13 -1.69 11.51
C GLU A 183 71.14 -2.78 11.92
N ALA A 184 70.74 -4.06 11.88
CA ALA A 184 71.60 -5.18 12.21
C ALA A 184 72.79 -5.30 11.24
N LEU A 185 72.56 -5.11 9.94
CA LEU A 185 73.62 -5.04 8.92
C LEU A 185 74.57 -3.87 9.18
N GLY A 186 74.04 -2.68 9.54
CA GLY A 186 74.85 -1.53 9.90
C GLY A 186 75.82 -1.84 11.05
N ARG A 187 75.30 -2.37 12.17
CA ARG A 187 76.13 -2.72 13.32
C ARG A 187 77.17 -3.81 13.01
N CYS A 188 76.83 -4.81 12.22
CA CYS A 188 77.79 -5.84 11.76
C CYS A 188 78.92 -5.22 10.92
N THR A 189 78.57 -4.31 9.99
CA THR A 189 79.56 -3.67 9.10
C THR A 189 80.48 -2.72 9.88
N ASP A 190 79.94 -1.94 10.81
CA ASP A 190 80.70 -1.06 11.69
C ASP A 190 81.66 -1.87 12.60
N GLY A 191 81.17 -2.97 13.19
CA GLY A 191 81.98 -3.88 14.00
C GLY A 191 83.14 -4.49 13.22
N GLN A 192 82.91 -4.92 11.98
CA GLN A 192 83.98 -5.42 11.11
C GLN A 192 85.01 -4.35 10.74
N ALA A 193 84.57 -3.12 10.45
CA ALA A 193 85.49 -2.00 10.16
C ALA A 193 86.36 -1.65 11.36
N GLN A 194 85.80 -1.73 12.56
CA GLN A 194 86.51 -1.50 13.82
C GLN A 194 87.53 -2.60 14.10
N LEU A 195 87.18 -3.87 13.85
CA LEU A 195 88.10 -5.00 13.95
C LEU A 195 89.29 -4.85 12.98
N ILE A 196 89.06 -4.46 11.73
CA ILE A 196 90.12 -4.18 10.76
C ILE A 196 91.06 -3.06 11.26
N THR A 197 90.51 -2.05 11.94
CA THR A 197 91.30 -0.96 12.52
C THR A 197 92.18 -1.48 13.66
N TYR A 198 91.65 -2.31 14.55
CA TYR A 198 92.44 -2.93 15.61
C TYR A 198 93.55 -3.83 15.06
N LEU A 199 93.27 -4.62 14.02
CA LEU A 199 94.26 -5.49 13.36
C LEU A 199 95.37 -4.72 12.63
N ARG A 200 95.17 -3.45 12.27
CA ARG A 200 96.24 -2.59 11.72
C ARG A 200 97.19 -2.02 12.78
N THR A 201 96.79 -2.03 14.04
CA THR A 201 97.57 -1.52 15.17
C THR A 201 97.63 -2.54 16.32
N PRO A 202 98.09 -3.77 16.06
CA PRO A 202 98.01 -4.87 17.02
C PRO A 202 98.88 -4.64 18.26
N GLU A 203 99.96 -3.86 18.13
CA GLU A 203 100.87 -3.50 19.22
C GLU A 203 100.20 -2.73 20.38
N GLN A 204 99.02 -2.14 20.14
CA GLN A 204 98.34 -1.25 21.09
C GLN A 204 97.20 -1.91 21.86
N TYR A 205 96.88 -3.18 21.58
CA TYR A 205 95.73 -3.88 22.15
C TYR A 205 96.11 -5.27 22.69
N ASP A 206 95.37 -5.74 23.69
CA ASP A 206 95.54 -7.07 24.28
C ASP A 206 94.93 -8.14 23.34
N PRO A 207 95.63 -9.26 23.07
CA PRO A 207 95.10 -10.36 22.25
C PRO A 207 93.79 -10.97 22.78
N ASP A 208 93.60 -11.04 24.10
CA ASP A 208 92.40 -11.64 24.70
C ASP A 208 91.17 -10.74 24.48
N ASP A 209 91.36 -9.41 24.44
CA ASP A 209 90.29 -8.45 24.17
C ASP A 209 89.93 -8.40 22.67
N LEU A 210 90.91 -8.63 21.79
CA LEU A 210 90.70 -8.77 20.35
C LEU A 210 89.85 -10.01 20.00
N GLU A 211 90.13 -11.16 20.62
CA GLU A 211 89.32 -12.37 20.45
C GLU A 211 87.89 -12.18 20.95
N ARG A 212 87.71 -11.56 22.12
CA ARG A 212 86.37 -11.27 22.67
C ARG A 212 85.57 -10.34 21.78
N PHE A 213 86.21 -9.29 21.23
CA PHE A 213 85.55 -8.37 20.31
C PHE A 213 85.21 -9.06 18.97
N ALA A 214 86.08 -9.93 18.46
CA ALA A 214 85.79 -10.72 17.26
C ALA A 214 84.57 -11.64 17.46
N ASP A 215 84.45 -12.29 18.62
CA ASP A 215 83.30 -13.11 18.97
C ASP A 215 82.00 -12.28 19.08
N GLU A 216 82.05 -11.08 19.67
CA GLU A 216 80.91 -10.17 19.75
C GLU A 216 80.43 -9.73 18.35
N VAL A 217 81.36 -9.40 17.45
CA VAL A 217 81.05 -9.04 16.06
C VAL A 217 80.44 -10.23 15.32
N ASP A 218 80.95 -11.45 15.50
CA ASP A 218 80.40 -12.67 14.88
C ASP A 218 78.97 -12.96 15.36
N VAL A 219 78.69 -12.79 16.65
CA VAL A 219 77.33 -12.91 17.21
C VAL A 219 76.39 -11.87 16.61
N LEU A 220 76.82 -10.61 16.49
CA LEU A 220 76.05 -9.53 15.85
C LEU A 220 75.73 -9.84 14.38
N CYS A 221 76.71 -10.32 13.62
CA CYS A 221 76.53 -10.67 12.22
C CYS A 221 75.64 -11.92 12.03
N ARG A 222 75.70 -12.90 12.93
CA ARG A 222 74.75 -14.03 12.96
C ARG A 222 73.33 -13.57 13.25
N GLN A 223 73.12 -12.69 14.24
CA GLN A 223 71.80 -12.12 14.52
C GLN A 223 71.21 -11.38 13.32
N ALA A 224 72.04 -10.63 12.58
CA ALA A 224 71.59 -9.94 11.35
C ALA A 224 71.15 -10.95 10.26
N THR A 225 71.87 -12.06 10.13
CA THR A 225 71.56 -13.12 9.17
C THR A 225 70.28 -13.85 9.55
N ASP A 226 70.12 -14.20 10.84
CA ASP A 226 68.92 -14.85 11.36
C ASP A 226 67.67 -13.97 11.19
N ALA A 227 67.78 -12.66 11.46
CA ALA A 227 66.70 -11.71 11.23
C ALA A 227 66.27 -11.63 9.76
N ASN A 228 67.23 -11.74 8.82
CA ASN A 228 66.96 -11.78 7.38
C ASN A 228 66.27 -13.09 6.96
N VAL A 229 66.70 -14.23 7.51
CA VAL A 229 66.05 -15.54 7.30
C VAL A 229 64.61 -15.51 7.81
N GLN A 230 64.37 -14.93 8.98
CA GLN A 230 63.04 -14.81 9.56
C GLN A 230 62.12 -13.94 8.68
N LEU A 231 62.62 -12.82 8.15
CA LEU A 231 61.88 -12.00 7.19
C LEU A 231 61.55 -12.76 5.90
N GLN A 232 62.50 -13.55 5.36
CA GLN A 232 62.24 -14.36 4.15
C GLN A 232 61.16 -15.43 4.39
N GLN A 233 61.05 -15.97 5.60
CA GLN A 233 59.98 -16.91 5.97
C GLN A 233 58.60 -16.23 6.07
N GLU A 234 58.54 -14.98 6.54
CA GLU A 234 57.29 -14.19 6.59
C GLU A 234 56.82 -13.77 5.19
N LEU A 235 57.74 -13.57 4.23
CA LEU A 235 57.40 -13.19 2.84
C LEU A 235 56.95 -14.37 1.97
N THR A 236 57.17 -15.62 2.40
CA THR A 236 56.86 -16.83 1.63
C THR A 236 55.61 -17.57 2.11
N GLN A 237 54.98 -17.12 3.20
CA GLN A 237 53.67 -17.57 3.68
C GLN A 237 52.54 -16.67 3.17
#